data_AF-A0A7J2MX30-F1
#
_entry.id   AF-A0A7J2MX30-F1
#
_cell.length_a   1.000
_cell.length_b   1.000
_cell.length_c   1.000
_cell.angle_alpha   90.00
_cell.angle_beta   90.00
_cell.angle_gamma   90.00
#
_symmetry.space_group_name_H-M   'P 1'
#
loop_
_entity.id
_entity.type
_entity.pdbx_description
1 polymer ?
#
loop_
_entity_poly.entity_id
_entity_poly.type
_entity_poly.pdbx_seq_one_letter_code
_entity_poly.pdbx_strand_id
1 'polypeptide(L)'
;MQRKLAFLLTIFLISGGIYFVKGNNNDLLTIDNGNYCILQLENALYMYSEGYPILPYYVKTYTYPAGTKINEINVEAKKIEEIKLEKKIQPAPPAIPLN
;
A
#
# COMPACT_ATOMS: atom_id res chain seq x y z
N MET A 1 -17.05 17.66 -36.97
CA MET A 1 -16.74 17.90 -35.55
C MET A 1 -16.91 16.66 -34.64
N GLN A 2 -16.97 15.43 -35.18
CA GLN A 2 -17.31 14.23 -34.37
C GLN A 2 -16.16 13.21 -34.22
N ARG A 3 -15.05 13.35 -34.96
CA ARG A 3 -13.91 12.42 -34.90
C ARG A 3 -12.98 12.63 -33.70
N LYS A 4 -12.97 13.83 -33.10
CA LYS A 4 -12.18 14.14 -31.90
C LYS A 4 -12.86 13.65 -30.60
N LEU A 5 -14.20 13.63 -30.56
CA LEU A 5 -14.97 13.23 -29.39
C LEU A 5 -14.95 11.70 -29.18
N ALA A 6 -14.96 10.93 -30.27
CA ALA A 6 -14.86 9.47 -30.23
C ALA A 6 -13.50 8.98 -29.69
N PHE A 7 -12.41 9.71 -29.96
CA PHE A 7 -11.06 9.33 -29.53
C PHE A 7 -10.83 9.51 -28.02
N LEU A 8 -11.52 10.47 -27.40
CA LEU A 8 -11.49 10.67 -25.95
C LEU A 8 -12.30 9.61 -25.21
N LEU A 9 -13.41 9.15 -25.80
CA LEU A 9 -14.29 8.15 -25.18
C LEU A 9 -13.70 6.73 -25.25
N THR A 10 -12.93 6.40 -26.30
CA THR A 10 -12.29 5.08 -26.41
C THR A 10 -11.13 4.89 -25.44
N ILE A 11 -10.40 5.97 -25.11
CA ILE A 11 -9.36 5.93 -24.07
C ILE A 11 -9.99 5.66 -22.69
N PHE A 12 -11.22 6.13 -22.45
CA PHE A 12 -11.93 5.94 -21.18
C PHE A 12 -12.52 4.53 -20.98
N LEU A 13 -12.70 3.75 -22.06
CA LEU A 13 -13.32 2.42 -22.01
C LEU A 13 -12.29 1.28 -21.97
N ILE A 14 -11.06 1.48 -22.43
CA ILE A 14 -10.01 0.44 -22.45
C ILE A 14 -9.25 0.41 -21.11
N SER A 15 -9.17 1.52 -20.38
CA SER A 15 -8.65 1.55 -19.02
C SER A 15 -9.80 1.37 -18.02
N GLY A 16 -10.09 0.12 -17.67
CA GLY A 16 -10.75 -0.16 -16.39
C GLY A 16 -9.92 0.49 -15.27
N GLY A 17 -10.35 1.68 -14.85
CA GLY A 17 -9.90 2.46 -13.70
C GLY A 17 -8.47 2.24 -13.22
N ILE A 18 -7.46 2.75 -13.94
CA ILE A 18 -6.22 3.14 -13.26
C ILE A 18 -6.41 4.58 -12.81
N TYR A 19 -6.87 4.76 -11.57
CA TYR A 19 -6.81 6.05 -10.90
C TYR A 19 -5.35 6.31 -10.53
N PHE A 20 -4.60 7.01 -11.38
CA PHE A 20 -3.31 7.56 -11.00
C PHE A 20 -3.54 8.72 -10.02
N VAL A 21 -3.54 8.41 -8.73
CA VAL A 21 -3.36 9.41 -7.68
C VAL A 21 -1.90 9.84 -7.73
N LYS A 22 -1.65 11.07 -8.16
CA LYS A 22 -0.32 11.69 -8.17
C LYS A 22 0.00 12.19 -6.77
N GLY A 23 0.83 11.45 -6.05
CA GLY A 23 1.53 11.96 -4.87
C GLY A 23 3.03 12.19 -5.17
N ASN A 24 3.77 12.65 -4.16
CA ASN A 24 5.20 12.92 -4.13
C ASN A 24 6.08 11.73 -3.64
N ASN A 25 6.85 11.09 -4.54
CA ASN A 25 8.07 10.25 -4.36
C ASN A 25 8.18 9.19 -3.22
N ASN A 26 7.20 9.05 -2.31
CA ASN A 26 7.08 7.99 -1.30
C ASN A 26 5.61 7.61 -1.07
N ASP A 27 4.76 7.83 -2.07
CA ASP A 27 3.32 7.82 -1.85
C ASP A 27 2.78 6.41 -1.67
N LEU A 28 1.88 6.30 -0.70
CA LEU A 28 1.03 5.15 -0.59
C LEU A 28 0.12 5.08 -1.83
N LEU A 29 0.37 4.09 -2.69
CA LEU A 29 -0.48 3.79 -3.83
C LEU A 29 -1.58 2.82 -3.40
N THR A 30 -2.80 3.07 -3.86
CA THR A 30 -3.94 2.16 -3.66
C THR A 30 -4.26 1.50 -5.00
N ILE A 31 -4.14 0.18 -5.06
CA ILE A 31 -4.41 -0.62 -6.25
C ILE A 31 -5.75 -1.31 -6.09
N ASP A 32 -6.57 -1.23 -7.14
CA ASP A 32 -7.87 -1.89 -7.14
C ASP A 32 -7.75 -3.41 -7.23
N ASN A 33 -8.46 -4.13 -6.35
CA ASN A 33 -8.54 -5.59 -6.38
C ASN A 33 -9.97 -6.07 -6.12
N GLY A 34 -10.88 -5.79 -7.06
CA GLY A 34 -12.27 -6.22 -7.01
C GLY A 34 -13.03 -5.55 -5.87
N ASN A 35 -13.41 -6.31 -4.84
CA ASN A 35 -14.13 -5.79 -3.67
C ASN A 35 -13.20 -5.10 -2.64
N TYR A 36 -11.88 -5.23 -2.83
CA TYR A 36 -10.87 -4.74 -1.91
C TYR A 36 -9.88 -3.82 -2.64
N CYS A 37 -8.99 -3.20 -1.87
CA CYS A 37 -7.80 -2.54 -2.39
C CYS A 37 -6.52 -3.10 -1.76
N ILE A 38 -5.42 -2.98 -2.50
CA ILE A 38 -4.07 -3.29 -2.02
C ILE A 38 -3.34 -1.98 -1.79
N LEU A 39 -2.70 -1.86 -0.64
CA LEU A 39 -1.80 -0.76 -0.32
C LEU A 39 -0.40 -1.10 -0.85
N GLN A 40 0.20 -0.24 -1.65
CA GLN A 40 1.56 -0.42 -2.14
C GLN A 40 2.44 0.77 -1.72
N LEU A 41 3.54 0.45 -1.05
CA LEU A 41 4.63 1.39 -0.77
C LEU A 41 5.93 0.85 -1.37
N GLU A 42 6.74 1.77 -1.89
CA GLU A 42 8.04 1.43 -2.46
C GLU A 42 8.96 0.87 -1.36
N ASN A 43 9.63 -0.26 -1.65
CA ASN A 43 10.58 -0.93 -0.74
C ASN A 43 10.00 -1.36 0.63
N ALA A 44 8.67 -1.45 0.75
CA ALA A 44 8.02 -1.92 1.97
C ALA A 44 7.92 -3.45 2.04
N LEU A 45 7.99 -3.98 3.25
CA LEU A 45 7.54 -5.32 3.58
C LEU A 45 6.06 -5.30 3.92
N TYR A 46 5.42 -6.47 3.97
CA TYR A 46 3.97 -6.58 4.19
C TYR A 46 3.65 -7.55 5.33
N MET A 47 2.77 -7.11 6.23
CA MET A 47 2.34 -7.90 7.38
C MET A 47 1.19 -8.82 6.95
N TYR A 48 1.41 -10.14 7.06
CA TYR A 48 0.42 -11.17 6.73
C TYR A 48 -0.04 -11.85 8.01
N SER A 49 -1.23 -11.47 8.48
CA SER A 49 -1.95 -12.17 9.55
C SER A 49 -3.31 -12.59 9.00
N GLU A 50 -3.59 -13.89 8.96
CA GLU A 50 -4.78 -14.45 8.31
C GLU A 50 -6.06 -13.71 8.73
N GLY A 51 -6.85 -13.26 7.74
CA GLY A 51 -8.10 -12.54 7.97
C GLY A 51 -7.95 -11.06 8.35
N TYR A 52 -6.72 -10.58 8.63
CA TYR A 52 -6.44 -9.17 8.90
C TYR A 52 -5.96 -8.44 7.63
N PRO A 53 -6.14 -7.11 7.54
CA PRO A 53 -5.63 -6.31 6.43
C PRO A 53 -4.13 -6.49 6.21
N ILE A 54 -3.73 -6.64 4.94
CA ILE A 54 -2.31 -6.65 4.56
C ILE A 54 -1.79 -5.21 4.62
N LEU A 55 -0.91 -4.93 5.58
CA LEU A 55 -0.37 -3.59 5.80
C LEU A 55 1.13 -3.51 5.45
N PRO A 56 1.57 -2.47 4.73
CA PRO A 56 2.98 -2.22 4.47
C PRO A 56 3.71 -1.70 5.72
N TYR A 57 4.97 -2.10 5.89
CA TYR A 57 5.86 -1.60 6.94
C TYR A 57 7.32 -1.60 6.49
N TYR A 58 8.15 -0.82 7.16
CA TYR A 58 9.61 -0.82 6.95
C TYR A 58 10.31 -1.41 8.17
N VAL A 59 11.41 -2.11 7.92
CA VAL A 59 12.32 -2.60 8.96
C VAL A 59 13.60 -1.79 8.90
N LYS A 60 14.02 -1.27 10.05
CA LYS A 60 15.30 -0.59 10.19
C LYS A 60 16.11 -1.28 11.28
N THR A 61 17.26 -1.80 10.88
CA THR A 61 18.19 -2.48 11.79
C THR A 61 19.19 -1.48 12.36
N TYR A 62 19.37 -1.53 13.67
CA TYR A 62 20.36 -0.73 14.40
C TYR A 62 21.37 -1.67 15.04
N THR A 63 22.66 -1.44 14.79
CA THR A 63 23.74 -2.23 15.35
C THR A 63 24.37 -1.48 16.52
N TYR A 64 24.50 -2.17 17.65
CA TYR A 64 25.10 -1.62 18.87
C TYR A 64 26.36 -2.39 19.25
N PRO A 65 27.32 -1.78 19.96
CA PRO A 65 28.48 -2.48 20.50
C PRO A 65 28.09 -3.63 21.44
N ALA A 66 28.96 -4.65 21.53
CA ALA A 66 28.79 -5.75 22.47
C ALA A 66 28.68 -5.23 23.92
N GLY A 67 27.77 -5.82 24.70
CA GLY A 67 27.47 -5.39 26.07
C GLY A 67 26.40 -4.28 26.18
N THR A 68 25.88 -3.77 25.06
CA THR A 68 24.76 -2.81 25.08
C THR A 68 23.47 -3.49 25.53
N LYS A 69 22.75 -2.88 26.48
CA LYS A 69 21.41 -3.28 26.88
C LYS A 69 20.40 -2.22 26.44
N ILE A 70 19.36 -2.63 25.71
CA ILE A 70 18.26 -1.77 25.31
C ILE A 70 17.20 -1.82 26.42
N ASN A 71 17.01 -0.72 27.15
CA ASN A 71 16.04 -0.65 28.23
C ASN A 71 14.65 -0.21 27.75
N GLU A 72 14.60 0.68 26.75
CA GLU A 72 13.37 1.27 26.24
C GLU A 72 13.54 1.70 24.78
N ILE A 73 12.44 1.67 24.03
CA ILE A 73 12.33 2.24 22.68
C ILE A 73 11.12 3.18 22.68
N ASN A 74 11.37 4.49 22.61
CA ASN A 74 10.33 5.50 22.51
C ASN A 74 10.17 5.95 21.06
N VAL A 75 8.94 5.90 20.55
CA VAL A 75 8.61 6.26 19.17
C VAL A 75 7.57 7.36 19.18
N GLU A 76 7.92 8.51 18.62
CA GLU A 76 7.00 9.63 18.40
C GLU A 76 6.69 9.74 16.90
N ALA A 77 5.43 9.53 16.53
CA ALA A 77 4.97 9.73 15.16
C ALA A 77 5.00 11.22 14.81
N LYS A 78 5.59 11.55 13.67
CA LYS A 78 5.63 12.91 13.12
C LYS A 78 4.94 12.91 11.77
N LYS A 79 4.26 14.03 11.44
CA LYS A 79 3.56 14.22 10.15
C LYS A 79 2.54 13.11 9.87
N ILE A 80 1.56 12.97 10.77
CA ILE A 80 0.46 12.04 10.58
C ILE A 80 -0.44 12.61 9.49
N GLU A 81 -0.70 11.79 8.47
CA GLU A 81 -1.62 12.10 7.38
C GLU A 81 -2.79 11.10 7.43
N GLU A 82 -4.00 11.59 7.15
CA GLU A 82 -5.20 10.75 7.07
C GLU A 82 -5.60 10.60 5.61
N ILE A 83 -5.81 9.36 5.18
CA ILE A 83 -6.16 9.02 3.80
C ILE A 83 -7.51 8.31 3.82
N LYS A 84 -8.47 8.82 3.03
CA LYS A 84 -9.75 8.16 2.84
C LYS A 84 -9.65 7.12 1.74
N LEU A 85 -9.89 5.86 2.08
CA LEU A 85 -9.92 4.74 1.14
C LEU A 85 -11.34 4.53 0.60
N GLU A 86 -11.45 4.21 -0.69
CA GLU A 86 -12.74 3.89 -1.33
C GLU A 86 -13.23 2.48 -1.00
N LYS A 87 -12.30 1.55 -0.78
CA LYS A 87 -12.55 0.13 -0.50
C LYS A 87 -11.81 -0.31 0.76
N LYS A 88 -12.25 -1.43 1.32
CA LYS A 88 -11.52 -2.09 2.42
C LYS A 88 -10.21 -2.64 1.90
N ILE A 89 -9.19 -2.64 2.75
CA ILE A 89 -7.90 -3.25 2.44
C ILE A 89 -8.07 -4.78 2.37
N GLN A 90 -7.40 -5.40 1.42
CA GLN A 90 -7.44 -6.85 1.22
C GLN A 90 -6.97 -7.58 2.49
N PRO A 91 -7.74 -8.58 2.98
CA PRO A 91 -7.30 -9.42 4.09
C PRO A 91 -6.24 -10.43 3.62
N ALA A 92 -5.33 -10.78 4.52
CA ALA A 92 -4.33 -11.81 4.26
C ALA A 92 -5.01 -13.18 4.12
N PRO A 93 -4.67 -13.96 3.07
CA PRO A 93 -5.18 -15.30 2.90
C PRO A 93 -4.64 -16.24 4.00
N PRO A 94 -5.29 -17.40 4.22
CA PRO A 94 -4.74 -18.45 5.07
C PRO A 94 -3.39 -18.92 4.55
N ALA A 95 -2.52 -19.32 5.48
CA ALA A 95 -1.23 -19.90 5.11
C ALA A 95 -1.47 -21.20 4.32
N ILE A 96 -0.91 -21.26 3.11
CA ILE A 96 -0.95 -22.47 2.30
C ILE A 96 0.25 -23.33 2.72
N PRO A 97 0.04 -24.58 3.18
CA PRO A 97 1.16 -25.46 3.51
C PRO A 97 2.01 -25.70 2.25
N LEU A 98 3.33 -25.72 2.43
CA LEU A 98 4.24 -26.20 1.39
C LEU A 98 4.20 -27.73 1.39
N ASN A 99 3.67 -28.30 0.32
CA ASN A 99 3.66 -29.74 0.05
C ASN A 99 4.97 -30.16 -0.62
#